data_AF-A0A377R111-F1
#
_entry.id   AF-A0A377R111-F1
#
_cell.length_a   1.000
_cell.length_b   1.000
_cell.length_c   1.000
_cell.angle_alpha   90.00
_cell.angle_beta   90.00
_cell.angle_gamma   90.00
#
_symmetry.space_group_name_H-M   'P 1'
#
loop_
_entity.id
_entity.type
_entity.pdbx_description
1 polymer ?
#
loop_
_entity_poly.entity_id
_entity_poly.type
_entity_poly.pdbx_seq_one_letter_code
_entity_poly.pdbx_strand_id
1 'polypeptide(L)'
;MDCTQAELLLEQYIEGRLQKYDLLFCLFGGDGREVPPQERSRFLLEYLHRVTEGQAADGVEYAVILHDVLSCKDPQTLAAFQKLLAQSWHERHEDIVMLLAGCPHESSLPHLVRAFAFDPPYAGRYPLQKKIMWAVYRIAGGKRGAEILQPLAQSAVPELQKEFRQFVGSIRAGRH
;
A
#
# COMPACT_ATOMS: atom_id res chain seq x y z
N MET A 1 7.20 -21.42 -8.40
CA MET A 1 7.57 -20.45 -9.45
C MET A 1 8.71 -19.59 -8.91
N ASP A 2 9.66 -19.18 -9.75
CA ASP A 2 10.70 -18.23 -9.34
C ASP A 2 10.19 -16.78 -9.43
N CYS A 3 10.73 -15.86 -8.62
CA CYS A 3 10.34 -14.44 -8.61
C CYS A 3 10.54 -13.82 -9.98
N THR A 4 11.67 -14.10 -10.64
CA THR A 4 11.97 -13.60 -11.99
C THR A 4 10.94 -14.02 -13.02
N GLN A 5 10.41 -15.24 -12.92
CA GLN A 5 9.35 -15.70 -13.81
C GLN A 5 8.03 -14.96 -13.57
N ALA A 6 7.69 -14.70 -12.30
CA ALA A 6 6.50 -13.93 -11.96
C ALA A 6 6.61 -12.48 -12.44
N GLU A 7 7.79 -11.87 -12.31
CA GLU A 7 8.08 -10.50 -12.77
C GLU A 7 7.94 -10.38 -14.29
N LEU A 8 8.47 -11.34 -15.06
CA LEU A 8 8.29 -11.36 -16.52
C LEU A 8 6.82 -11.48 -16.95
N LEU A 9 5.99 -12.19 -16.18
CA LEU A 9 4.55 -12.29 -16.44
C LEU A 9 3.83 -10.99 -16.06
N LEU A 10 4.25 -10.35 -14.97
CA LEU A 10 3.72 -9.06 -14.54
C LEU A 10 4.05 -7.95 -15.53
N GLU A 11 5.26 -7.92 -16.08
CA GLU A 11 5.63 -6.97 -17.14
C GLU A 11 4.72 -7.11 -18.36
N GLN A 12 4.49 -8.34 -18.82
CA GLN A 12 3.55 -8.58 -19.92
C GLN A 12 2.12 -8.14 -19.57
N TYR A 13 1.70 -8.29 -18.31
CA TYR A 13 0.40 -7.81 -17.85
C TYR A 13 0.32 -6.28 -17.83
N ILE A 14 1.36 -5.60 -17.32
CA ILE A 14 1.47 -4.14 -17.25
C ILE A 14 1.43 -3.53 -18.65
N GLU A 15 2.13 -4.15 -19.61
CA GLU A 15 2.14 -3.73 -21.01
C GLU A 15 0.88 -4.14 -21.78
N GLY A 16 -0.08 -4.82 -21.14
CA GLY A 16 -1.33 -5.28 -21.75
C GLY A 16 -1.18 -6.45 -22.72
N ARG A 17 0.00 -7.07 -22.79
CA ARG A 17 0.27 -8.29 -23.59
C ARG A 17 -0.33 -9.56 -22.97
N LEU A 18 -0.56 -9.54 -21.66
CA LEU A 18 -1.17 -10.65 -20.91
C LEU A 18 -2.42 -10.15 -20.18
N GLN A 19 -3.54 -10.86 -20.31
CA GLN A 19 -4.76 -10.49 -19.59
C GLN A 19 -4.71 -11.03 -18.16
N LYS A 20 -5.52 -10.46 -17.25
CA LYS A 20 -5.59 -10.90 -15.84
C LYS A 20 -5.85 -12.40 -15.71
N TYR A 21 -6.76 -12.95 -16.53
CA TYR A 21 -7.08 -14.37 -16.53
C TYR A 21 -5.84 -15.23 -16.89
N ASP A 22 -5.13 -14.85 -17.96
CA ASP A 22 -3.95 -15.57 -18.43
C ASP A 22 -2.78 -15.45 -17.44
N LEU A 23 -2.62 -14.29 -16.79
CA LEU A 23 -1.66 -14.10 -15.71
C LEU A 23 -1.92 -15.07 -14.55
N LEU A 24 -3.17 -15.15 -14.08
CA LEU A 24 -3.53 -16.09 -13.01
C LEU A 24 -3.29 -17.54 -13.44
N PHE A 25 -3.63 -17.88 -14.68
CA PHE A 25 -3.39 -19.21 -15.24
C PHE A 25 -1.88 -19.55 -15.25
N CYS A 26 -1.03 -18.62 -15.70
CA CYS A 26 0.42 -18.81 -15.72
C CYS A 26 1.02 -18.92 -14.31
N LEU A 27 0.54 -18.13 -13.34
CA LEU A 27 1.09 -18.08 -11.99
C LEU A 27 0.82 -19.34 -11.16
N PHE A 28 -0.39 -19.91 -11.29
CA PHE A 28 -0.83 -21.02 -10.44
C PHE A 28 -0.88 -22.36 -11.17
N GLY A 29 -0.82 -22.35 -12.50
CA GLY A 29 -1.17 -23.51 -13.32
C GLY A 29 -2.68 -23.75 -13.25
N GLY A 30 -3.31 -23.98 -14.41
CA GLY A 30 -4.76 -24.14 -14.47
C GLY A 30 -5.17 -25.43 -15.15
N ASP A 31 -6.03 -26.19 -14.48
CA ASP A 31 -7.01 -27.11 -15.08
C ASP A 31 -8.35 -26.40 -15.38
N GLY A 32 -8.36 -25.06 -15.30
CA GLY A 32 -9.54 -24.21 -15.48
C GLY A 32 -10.29 -23.85 -14.19
N ARG A 33 -9.82 -24.29 -13.01
CA ARG A 33 -10.44 -23.95 -11.72
C ARG A 33 -10.02 -22.58 -11.19
N GLU A 34 -10.90 -21.98 -10.40
CA GLU A 34 -10.59 -20.76 -9.66
C GLU A 34 -9.52 -21.04 -8.60
N VAL A 35 -8.45 -20.23 -8.59
CA VAL A 35 -7.37 -20.33 -7.59
C VAL A 35 -7.92 -20.00 -6.20
N PRO A 36 -7.79 -20.85 -5.18
CA PRO A 36 -8.28 -20.56 -3.84
C PRO A 36 -7.65 -19.29 -3.24
N PRO A 37 -8.41 -18.46 -2.47
CA PRO A 37 -7.88 -17.25 -1.85
C PRO A 37 -6.64 -17.49 -0.97
N GLN A 38 -6.56 -18.63 -0.29
CA GLN A 38 -5.43 -19.00 0.56
C GLN A 38 -4.15 -19.21 -0.24
N GLU A 39 -4.27 -19.78 -1.44
CA GLU A 39 -3.14 -20.02 -2.32
C GLU A 39 -2.63 -18.70 -2.92
N ARG A 40 -3.53 -17.80 -3.30
CA ARG A 40 -3.20 -16.43 -3.74
C ARG A 40 -2.43 -15.66 -2.65
N SER A 41 -2.93 -15.70 -1.42
CA SER A 41 -2.29 -15.04 -0.28
C SER A 41 -0.94 -15.65 0.05
N ARG A 42 -0.82 -16.98 0.04
CA ARG A 42 0.46 -17.68 0.24
C ARG A 42 1.50 -17.26 -0.80
N PHE A 43 1.13 -17.23 -2.07
CA PHE A 43 2.01 -16.80 -3.14
C PHE A 43 2.52 -15.37 -2.93
N LEU A 44 1.62 -14.43 -2.63
CA LEU A 44 1.98 -13.04 -2.37
C LEU A 44 2.89 -12.90 -1.13
N LEU A 45 2.64 -13.66 -0.06
CA LEU A 45 3.49 -13.67 1.13
C LEU A 45 4.91 -14.18 0.83
N GLU A 46 5.03 -15.29 0.10
CA GLU A 46 6.32 -15.84 -0.31
C GLU A 46 7.08 -14.86 -1.21
N TYR A 47 6.38 -14.18 -2.13
CA TYR A 47 6.97 -13.16 -2.98
C TYR A 47 7.47 -11.95 -2.15
N LEU A 48 6.62 -11.39 -1.28
CA LEU A 48 6.98 -10.29 -0.38
C LEU A 48 8.16 -10.63 0.53
N HIS A 49 8.23 -11.87 1.02
CA HIS A 49 9.35 -12.36 1.83
C HIS A 49 10.66 -12.26 1.06
N ARG A 50 10.72 -12.82 -0.15
CA ARG A 50 11.91 -12.80 -0.99
C ARG A 50 12.33 -11.39 -1.38
N VAL A 51 11.36 -10.55 -1.76
CA VAL A 51 11.60 -9.14 -2.08
C VAL A 51 12.21 -8.40 -0.89
N THR A 52 11.70 -8.65 0.32
CA THR A 52 12.20 -8.03 1.55
C THR A 52 13.58 -8.54 1.93
N GLU A 53 13.82 -9.85 1.86
CA GLU A 53 15.14 -10.46 2.15
C GLU A 53 16.23 -9.97 1.20
N GLY A 54 15.91 -9.87 -0.09
CA GLY A 54 16.82 -9.40 -1.12
C GLY A 54 16.91 -7.88 -1.22
N GLN A 55 16.07 -7.12 -0.51
CA GLN A 55 15.89 -5.68 -0.68
C GLN A 55 15.70 -5.28 -2.15
N ALA A 56 14.94 -6.08 -2.90
CA ALA A 56 14.71 -5.87 -4.32
C ALA A 56 13.71 -4.72 -4.52
N ALA A 57 14.20 -3.50 -4.74
CA ALA A 57 13.38 -2.28 -4.83
C ALA A 57 12.25 -2.40 -5.85
N ASP A 58 12.56 -2.86 -7.07
CA ASP A 58 11.58 -3.07 -8.15
C ASP A 58 10.55 -4.16 -7.78
N GLY A 59 10.98 -5.16 -7.02
CA GLY A 59 10.13 -6.22 -6.46
C GLY A 59 8.95 -5.68 -5.65
N VAL A 60 9.08 -4.51 -5.03
CA VAL A 60 7.98 -3.92 -4.24
C VAL A 60 6.86 -3.42 -5.15
N GLU A 61 7.18 -2.91 -6.33
CA GLU A 61 6.19 -2.48 -7.32
C GLU A 61 5.36 -3.67 -7.80
N TYR A 62 6.04 -4.76 -8.16
CA TYR A 62 5.40 -6.01 -8.52
C TYR A 62 4.54 -6.58 -7.39
N ALA A 63 4.99 -6.49 -6.13
CA ALA A 63 4.19 -6.93 -4.99
C ALA A 63 2.88 -6.14 -4.85
N VAL A 64 2.92 -4.81 -5.05
CA VAL A 64 1.72 -3.95 -5.03
C VAL A 64 0.76 -4.34 -6.17
N ILE A 65 1.27 -4.58 -7.38
CA ILE A 65 0.46 -5.00 -8.53
C ILE A 65 -0.14 -6.40 -8.28
N LEU A 66 0.64 -7.34 -7.77
CA LEU A 66 0.18 -8.68 -7.40
C LEU A 66 -0.94 -8.62 -6.38
N HIS A 67 -0.86 -7.76 -5.37
CA HIS A 67 -1.93 -7.60 -4.39
C HIS A 67 -3.29 -7.29 -5.05
N ASP A 68 -3.31 -6.38 -6.02
CA ASP A 68 -4.53 -6.03 -6.76
C ASP A 68 -5.00 -7.17 -7.69
N VAL A 69 -4.08 -7.73 -8.48
CA VAL A 69 -4.36 -8.83 -9.41
C VAL A 69 -4.93 -10.03 -8.67
N LEU A 70 -4.28 -10.44 -7.58
CA LEU A 70 -4.66 -11.60 -6.79
C LEU A 70 -5.88 -11.32 -5.90
N SER A 71 -6.21 -10.04 -5.70
CA SER A 71 -7.29 -9.57 -4.83
C SER A 71 -7.14 -10.13 -3.41
N CYS A 72 -5.91 -10.11 -2.90
CA CYS A 72 -5.55 -10.63 -1.59
C CYS A 72 -6.19 -9.79 -0.48
N LYS A 73 -6.74 -10.45 0.53
CA LYS A 73 -7.33 -9.80 1.72
C LYS A 73 -6.75 -10.36 3.03
N ASP A 74 -5.69 -11.15 2.91
CA ASP A 74 -5.11 -11.85 4.05
C ASP A 74 -4.38 -10.86 4.98
N PRO A 75 -4.65 -10.88 6.30
CA PRO A 75 -4.03 -9.96 7.24
C PRO A 75 -2.49 -10.01 7.29
N GLN A 76 -1.88 -11.16 6.97
CA GLN A 76 -0.42 -11.30 6.95
C GLN A 76 0.17 -10.56 5.75
N THR A 77 -0.49 -10.59 4.58
CA THR A 77 -0.06 -9.80 3.41
C THR A 77 -0.10 -8.31 3.73
N LEU A 78 -1.16 -7.85 4.40
CA LEU A 78 -1.28 -6.47 4.88
C LEU A 78 -0.14 -6.11 5.86
N ALA A 79 0.16 -7.00 6.81
CA ALA A 79 1.24 -6.81 7.77
C ALA A 79 2.62 -6.73 7.10
N ALA A 80 2.84 -7.43 5.99
CA ALA A 80 4.07 -7.31 5.21
C ALA A 80 4.21 -5.92 4.55
N PHE A 81 3.14 -5.40 3.93
CA PHE A 81 3.13 -4.04 3.38
C PHE A 81 3.31 -2.96 4.45
N GLN A 82 2.71 -3.14 5.63
CA GLN A 82 2.89 -2.25 6.78
C GLN A 82 4.35 -2.16 7.24
N LYS A 83 5.14 -3.24 7.11
CA LYS A 83 6.58 -3.24 7.43
C LYS A 83 7.40 -2.50 6.36
N LEU A 84 7.03 -2.62 5.09
CA LEU A 84 7.69 -1.93 3.97
C LEU A 84 7.60 -0.40 4.09
N LEU A 85 6.55 0.16 4.71
CA LEU A 85 6.49 1.62 4.97
C LEU A 85 7.65 2.18 5.82
N ALA A 86 8.39 1.33 6.54
CA ALA A 86 9.55 1.74 7.33
C ALA A 86 10.89 1.52 6.61
N GLN A 87 10.88 1.07 5.35
CA GLN A 87 12.06 0.64 4.62
C GLN A 87 12.45 1.66 3.56
N SER A 88 13.63 2.25 3.67
CA SER A 88 14.10 3.30 2.75
C SER A 88 14.76 2.78 1.47
N TRP A 89 14.86 1.46 1.27
CA TRP A 89 15.53 0.86 0.12
C TRP A 89 14.64 0.74 -1.14
N HIS A 90 13.37 1.16 -1.07
CA HIS A 90 12.45 1.22 -2.20
C HIS A 90 11.70 2.55 -2.26
N GLU A 91 11.09 2.83 -3.42
CA GLU A 91 10.42 4.11 -3.67
C GLU A 91 8.88 4.04 -3.56
N ARG A 92 8.33 2.84 -3.35
CA ARG A 92 6.89 2.53 -3.42
C ARG A 92 6.05 2.92 -2.19
N HIS A 93 6.54 3.82 -1.34
CA HIS A 93 5.82 4.20 -0.10
C HIS A 93 4.43 4.77 -0.38
N GLU A 94 4.30 5.62 -1.40
CA GLU A 94 3.02 6.21 -1.76
C GLU A 94 2.00 5.16 -2.22
N ASP A 95 2.45 4.17 -3.00
CA ASP A 95 1.61 3.09 -3.52
C ASP A 95 1.16 2.16 -2.38
N ILE A 96 2.06 1.87 -1.45
CA ILE A 96 1.75 1.10 -0.23
C ILE A 96 0.71 1.85 0.62
N VAL A 97 0.84 3.16 0.83
CA VAL A 97 -0.16 3.95 1.58
C VAL A 97 -1.53 3.85 0.92
N MET A 98 -1.61 3.94 -0.41
CA MET A 98 -2.86 3.80 -1.15
C MET A 98 -3.45 2.40 -1.03
N LEU A 99 -2.61 1.35 -1.07
CA LEU A 99 -3.02 -0.03 -0.83
C LEU A 99 -3.63 -0.20 0.57
N LEU A 100 -2.97 0.30 1.62
CA LEU A 100 -3.48 0.21 3.00
C LEU A 100 -4.79 0.98 3.18
N ALA A 101 -4.97 2.08 2.45
CA ALA A 101 -6.23 2.81 2.45
C ALA A 101 -7.34 2.04 1.71
N GLY A 102 -7.00 1.33 0.63
CA GLY A 102 -7.90 0.42 -0.09
C GLY A 102 -8.35 -0.79 0.75
N CYS A 103 -7.51 -1.22 1.68
CA CYS A 103 -7.75 -2.31 2.63
C CYS A 103 -7.79 -1.80 4.08
N PRO A 104 -8.81 -1.00 4.46
CA PRO A 104 -8.80 -0.27 5.72
C PRO A 104 -8.80 -1.24 6.91
N HIS A 105 -7.77 -1.14 7.74
CA HIS A 105 -7.61 -1.94 8.95
C HIS A 105 -6.93 -1.10 10.04
N GLU A 106 -7.41 -1.18 11.28
CA GLU A 106 -6.89 -0.35 12.37
C GLU A 106 -5.41 -0.58 12.65
N SER A 107 -4.91 -1.81 12.42
CA SER A 107 -3.48 -2.10 12.59
C SER A 107 -2.58 -1.28 11.67
N SER A 108 -3.10 -0.69 10.57
CA SER A 108 -2.32 0.17 9.68
C SER A 108 -2.05 1.55 10.28
N LEU A 109 -2.85 2.03 11.23
CA LEU A 109 -2.76 3.41 11.74
C LEU A 109 -1.39 3.75 12.35
N PRO A 110 -0.79 2.92 13.23
CA PRO A 110 0.53 3.23 13.79
C PRO A 110 1.65 3.28 12.73
N HIS A 111 1.53 2.46 11.68
CA HIS A 111 2.51 2.42 10.58
C HIS A 111 2.41 3.68 9.71
N LEU A 112 1.18 4.10 9.38
CA LEU A 112 0.90 5.34 8.64
C LEU A 112 1.38 6.57 9.41
N VAL A 113 1.09 6.64 10.71
CA VAL A 113 1.54 7.73 11.59
C VAL A 113 3.07 7.80 11.64
N ARG A 114 3.76 6.66 11.72
CA ARG A 114 5.23 6.61 11.68
C ARG A 114 5.78 7.05 10.33
N ALA A 115 5.20 6.58 9.23
CA ALA A 115 5.61 6.93 7.87
C ALA A 115 5.41 8.42 7.55
N PHE A 116 4.56 9.14 8.29
CA PHE A 116 4.35 10.58 8.09
C PHE A 116 5.62 11.43 8.29
N ALA A 117 6.53 10.96 9.15
CA ALA A 117 7.81 11.61 9.41
C ALA A 117 8.90 11.20 8.41
N PHE A 118 8.64 10.22 7.53
CA PHE A 118 9.62 9.79 6.54
C PHE A 118 9.89 10.91 5.53
N ASP A 119 11.17 11.09 5.23
CA ASP A 119 11.65 12.04 4.23
C ASP A 119 12.20 11.24 3.04
N PRO A 120 11.36 10.98 2.01
CA PRO A 120 11.78 10.15 0.88
C PRO A 120 12.87 10.86 0.06
N PRO A 121 14.04 10.26 -0.19
CA PRO A 121 15.10 10.90 -0.97
C PRO A 121 14.75 11.05 -2.46
N TYR A 122 13.73 10.34 -2.92
CA TYR A 122 13.31 10.25 -4.32
C TYR A 122 12.09 11.13 -4.66
N ALA A 123 11.47 11.78 -3.66
CA ALA A 123 10.27 12.60 -3.86
C ALA A 123 10.17 13.72 -2.82
N GLY A 124 9.27 14.68 -3.04
CA GLY A 124 8.93 15.64 -1.98
C GLY A 124 8.15 14.97 -0.84
N ARG A 125 8.18 15.55 0.37
CA ARG A 125 7.35 15.08 1.50
C ARG A 125 5.85 15.27 1.30
N TYR A 126 5.45 16.27 0.50
CA TYR A 126 4.05 16.66 0.34
C TYR A 126 3.14 15.52 -0.18
N PRO A 127 3.43 14.83 -1.30
CA PRO A 127 2.54 13.80 -1.83
C PRO A 127 2.34 12.63 -0.86
N LEU A 128 3.43 12.13 -0.26
CA LEU A 128 3.37 11.06 0.72
C LEU A 128 2.56 11.45 1.97
N GLN A 129 2.85 12.62 2.56
CA GLN A 129 2.12 13.09 3.74
C GLN A 129 0.63 13.32 3.46
N LYS A 130 0.28 13.81 2.27
CA LYS A 130 -1.11 13.99 1.84
C LYS A 130 -1.84 12.64 1.71
N LYS A 131 -1.21 11.64 1.09
CA LYS A 131 -1.77 10.28 0.99
C LYS A 131 -1.95 9.64 2.36
N ILE A 132 -0.99 9.83 3.28
CA ILE A 132 -1.08 9.34 4.66
C ILE A 132 -2.25 10.01 5.40
N MET A 133 -2.40 11.33 5.27
CA MET A 133 -3.54 12.05 5.86
C MET A 133 -4.87 11.43 5.43
N TRP A 134 -5.04 11.20 4.13
CA TRP A 134 -6.24 10.58 3.57
C TRP A 134 -6.43 9.14 4.05
N ALA A 135 -5.37 8.33 4.07
CA ALA A 135 -5.41 6.94 4.53
C ALA A 135 -5.83 6.83 6.00
N VAL A 136 -5.23 7.65 6.87
CA VAL A 136 -5.58 7.70 8.30
C VAL A 136 -7.05 8.09 8.48
N TYR A 137 -7.51 9.12 7.77
CA TYR A 137 -8.91 9.51 7.85
C TYR A 137 -9.86 8.41 7.35
N ARG A 138 -9.53 7.76 6.23
CA ARG A 138 -10.33 6.67 5.67
C ARG A 138 -10.46 5.49 6.63
N ILE A 139 -9.41 5.18 7.39
CA ILE A 139 -9.40 4.07 8.35
C ILE A 139 -10.09 4.45 9.67
N ALA A 140 -9.74 5.60 10.25
CA ALA A 140 -10.21 5.97 11.59
C ALA A 140 -11.53 6.76 11.60
N GLY A 141 -11.81 7.52 10.53
CA GLY A 141 -13.04 8.28 10.32
C GLY A 141 -13.31 9.40 11.34
N GLY A 142 -14.17 10.35 10.94
CA GLY A 142 -14.78 11.33 11.84
C GLY A 142 -13.84 11.98 12.86
N LYS A 143 -14.27 12.00 14.13
CA LYS A 143 -13.54 12.63 15.24
C LYS A 143 -12.22 11.93 15.54
N ARG A 144 -12.19 10.59 15.51
CA ARG A 144 -10.98 9.80 15.82
C ARG A 144 -9.88 10.03 14.79
N GLY A 145 -10.23 10.09 13.51
CA GLY A 145 -9.30 10.47 12.45
C GLY A 145 -8.73 11.87 12.69
N ALA A 146 -9.58 12.85 13.04
CA ALA A 146 -9.12 14.19 13.37
C ALA A 146 -8.18 14.22 14.58
N GLU A 147 -8.44 13.44 15.63
CA GLU A 147 -7.59 13.32 16.82
C GLU A 147 -6.21 12.74 16.49
N ILE A 148 -6.12 11.74 15.62
CA ILE A 148 -4.84 11.16 15.17
C ILE A 148 -4.07 12.14 14.27
N LEU A 149 -4.78 12.86 13.41
CA LEU A 149 -4.19 13.79 12.43
C LEU A 149 -3.75 15.12 13.06
N GLN A 150 -4.38 15.57 14.13
CA GLN A 150 -4.09 16.83 14.80
C GLN A 150 -2.61 17.00 15.21
N PRO A 151 -1.94 16.02 15.86
CA PRO A 151 -0.52 16.13 16.15
C PRO A 151 0.36 16.13 14.89
N LEU A 152 -0.03 15.40 13.84
CA LEU A 152 0.73 15.35 12.57
C LEU A 152 0.71 16.68 11.81
N ALA A 153 -0.37 17.46 11.96
CA ALA A 153 -0.49 18.76 11.30
C ALA A 153 0.63 19.74 11.69
N GLN A 154 1.27 19.59 12.85
CA GLN A 154 2.36 20.47 13.29
C GLN A 154 3.68 20.18 12.56
N SER A 155 3.92 18.93 12.15
CA SER A 155 5.13 18.48 11.46
C SER A 155 4.95 18.31 9.93
N ALA A 156 3.73 18.58 9.45
CA ALA A 156 3.40 18.59 8.04
C ALA A 156 4.12 19.72 7.30
N VAL A 157 4.39 19.52 6.00
CA VAL A 157 4.88 20.58 5.11
C VAL A 157 3.87 21.75 5.04
N PRO A 158 4.33 23.00 4.85
CA PRO A 158 3.49 24.20 4.96
C PRO A 158 2.20 24.16 4.14
N GLU A 159 2.27 23.62 2.94
CA GLU A 159 1.13 23.45 2.03
C GLU A 159 0.06 22.55 2.66
N LEU A 160 0.48 21.44 3.25
CA LEU A 160 -0.41 20.47 3.88
C LEU A 160 -0.96 20.98 5.22
N GLN A 161 -0.22 21.81 5.96
CA GLN A 161 -0.73 22.46 7.18
C GLN A 161 -1.99 23.28 6.91
N LYS A 162 -2.05 23.97 5.76
CA LYS A 162 -3.22 24.74 5.34
C LYS A 162 -4.41 23.82 5.05
N GLU A 163 -4.19 22.73 4.33
CA GLU A 163 -5.20 21.72 4.03
C GLU A 163 -5.74 21.06 5.33
N PHE A 164 -4.86 20.72 6.28
CA PHE A 164 -5.26 20.17 7.59
C PHE A 164 -6.22 21.09 8.35
N ARG A 165 -5.96 22.41 8.37
CA ARG A 165 -6.84 23.37 9.05
C ARG A 165 -8.24 23.40 8.43
N GLN A 166 -8.32 23.35 7.10
CA GLN A 166 -9.59 23.30 6.38
C GLN A 166 -10.33 22.00 6.68
N PHE A 167 -9.61 20.88 6.64
CA PHE A 167 -10.12 19.53 6.84
C PHE A 167 -10.64 19.27 8.26
N VAL A 168 -9.89 19.67 9.30
CA VAL A 168 -10.36 19.56 10.68
C VAL A 168 -11.55 20.50 10.92
N GLY A 169 -11.55 21.69 10.30
CA GLY A 169 -12.66 22.63 10.36
C GLY A 169 -13.97 22.07 9.77
N SER A 170 -13.91 21.32 8.67
CA SER A 170 -15.09 20.70 8.06
C SER A 170 -15.61 19.50 8.85
N ILE A 171 -14.74 18.68 9.45
CA ILE A 171 -15.16 17.59 10.37
C ILE A 171 -15.91 18.16 11.58
N ARG A 172 -15.37 19.22 12.21
CA ARG A 172 -16.02 19.87 13.36
C ARG A 172 -17.36 20.50 13.01
N ALA A 173 -17.54 20.92 11.76
CA ALA A 173 -18.78 21.48 11.25
C ALA A 173 -19.80 20.42 10.78
N GLY A 174 -19.49 19.12 10.90
CA GLY A 174 -20.37 18.02 10.48
C GLY A 174 -20.56 17.91 8.95
N ARG A 175 -19.59 18.35 8.15
CA ARG A 175 -19.69 18.44 6.68
C ARG A 175 -19.01 17.28 5.92
N HIS A 176 -18.91 16.09 6.53
CA HIS A 176 -18.27 14.92 5.93
C HIS A 176 -18.98 13.62 6.29
#